data_AF-T1C9L6-F1
#
_entry.id   AF-T1C9L6-F1
#
_cell.length_a   1.000
_cell.length_b   1.000
_cell.length_c   1.000
_cell.angle_alpha   90.00
_cell.angle_beta   90.00
_cell.angle_gamma   90.00
#
_symmetry.space_group_name_H-M   'P 1'
#
loop_
_entity.id
_entity.type
_entity.pdbx_description
1 polymer ?
#
loop_
_entity_poly.entity_id
_entity_poly.type
_entity_poly.pdbx_seq_one_letter_code
_entity_poly.pdbx_strand_id
1 'polypeptide(L)'
;MPDYDQKTLDDIENGFSSDREGMEIMCTRRILEQLTGFTGSSGYGFPFSMRHYNFYLACLRTERDLSDLSGRITSKRTGEYISSIMELIQKITGSISIKDIGGKLGSVNGIFQSMRKAFMIPANGNLSDDMPYADSDVQAHEKCNLIIEHLKVYLHTGILMHMNIAAKTVMERYRKRENMLFVNNSDHTIPRTNNGMERFFRKIRRNIRKRTGSSDAGNILSQSGEKTALFQNLGNSRYLQVVFGTENTEAVALVFAKYRRPFRNSGRTRKETIGLVEEGRKNIMNQSASENPYTDELFERANKIRMGSQV
;
A
#
# COMPACT_ATOMS: atom_id res chain seq x y z
N MET A 1 11.60 -5.70 -14.64
CA MET A 1 12.45 -5.15 -13.55
C MET A 1 13.22 -6.32 -12.97
N PRO A 2 14.55 -6.19 -12.77
CA PRO A 2 15.38 -7.27 -12.20
C PRO A 2 14.97 -7.59 -10.76
N ASP A 3 15.01 -8.85 -10.34
CA ASP A 3 14.62 -9.27 -9.00
C ASP A 3 15.57 -8.81 -7.89
N TYR A 4 15.06 -8.69 -6.66
CA TYR A 4 15.89 -8.38 -5.51
C TYR A 4 16.84 -9.56 -5.26
N ASP A 5 18.13 -9.31 -5.38
CA ASP A 5 19.16 -10.32 -5.22
C ASP A 5 19.34 -10.66 -3.73
N GLN A 6 19.19 -11.94 -3.38
CA GLN A 6 19.24 -12.37 -1.97
C GLN A 6 20.64 -12.23 -1.38
N LYS A 7 21.68 -12.49 -2.18
CA LYS A 7 23.07 -12.36 -1.72
C LYS A 7 23.39 -10.91 -1.34
N THR A 8 22.99 -9.96 -2.17
CA THR A 8 23.19 -8.54 -1.87
C THR A 8 22.36 -8.09 -0.66
N LEU A 9 21.18 -8.66 -0.43
CA LEU A 9 20.42 -8.41 0.81
C LEU A 9 21.11 -9.00 2.05
N ASP A 10 21.72 -10.18 1.93
CA ASP A 10 22.53 -10.80 3.00
C ASP A 10 23.73 -9.91 3.35
N ASP A 11 24.42 -9.37 2.36
CA ASP A 11 25.55 -8.46 2.57
C ASP A 11 25.13 -7.20 3.34
N ILE A 12 24.02 -6.57 2.93
CA ILE A 12 23.50 -5.36 3.58
C ILE A 12 23.11 -5.64 5.04
N GLU A 13 22.46 -6.78 5.31
CA GLU A 13 22.11 -7.19 6.68
C GLU A 13 23.35 -7.36 7.58
N ASN A 14 24.48 -7.70 6.97
CA ASN A 14 25.76 -7.83 7.64
C ASN A 14 26.60 -6.53 7.62
N GLY A 15 26.09 -5.43 7.07
CA GLY A 15 26.74 -4.11 7.12
C GLY A 15 27.81 -3.85 6.05
N PHE A 16 27.86 -4.67 5.00
CA PHE A 16 28.77 -4.46 3.87
C PHE A 16 28.04 -4.65 2.53
N SER A 17 28.72 -4.42 1.41
CA SER A 17 28.19 -4.76 0.08
C SER A 17 29.32 -5.22 -0.83
N SER A 18 29.34 -6.52 -1.15
CA SER A 18 30.34 -7.07 -2.08
C SER A 18 29.97 -6.82 -3.55
N ASP A 19 28.69 -6.61 -3.83
CA ASP A 19 28.16 -6.27 -5.15
C ASP A 19 27.46 -4.89 -5.14
N ARG A 20 28.29 -3.86 -5.31
CA ARG A 20 27.81 -2.47 -5.36
C ARG A 20 26.87 -2.22 -6.54
N GLU A 21 27.11 -2.84 -7.71
CA GLU A 21 26.22 -2.70 -8.88
C GLU A 21 24.84 -3.29 -8.59
N GLY A 22 24.79 -4.51 -8.03
CA GLY A 22 23.54 -5.16 -7.62
C GLY A 22 22.76 -4.30 -6.62
N MET A 23 23.46 -3.68 -5.68
CA MET A 23 22.89 -2.76 -4.69
C MET A 23 22.29 -1.50 -5.34
N GLU A 24 23.01 -0.87 -6.26
CA GLU A 24 22.54 0.31 -7.01
C GLU A 24 21.30 -0.03 -7.88
N ILE A 25 21.29 -1.21 -8.51
CA ILE A 25 20.15 -1.71 -9.29
C ILE A 25 18.92 -1.95 -8.40
N MET A 26 19.09 -2.56 -7.22
CA MET A 26 18.00 -2.76 -6.26
C MET A 26 17.43 -1.44 -5.74
N CYS A 27 18.27 -0.45 -5.47
CA CYS A 27 17.84 0.90 -5.08
C CYS A 27 17.04 1.56 -6.20
N THR A 28 17.53 1.48 -7.44
CA THR A 28 16.83 1.99 -8.63
C THR A 28 15.46 1.33 -8.79
N ARG A 29 15.40 -0.01 -8.68
CA ARG A 29 14.14 -0.76 -8.68
C ARG A 29 13.21 -0.28 -7.58
N ARG A 30 13.70 -0.08 -6.37
CA ARG A 30 12.87 0.32 -5.23
C ARG A 30 12.22 1.68 -5.44
N ILE A 31 12.97 2.64 -5.99
CA ILE A 31 12.44 3.96 -6.37
C ILE A 31 11.32 3.79 -7.41
N LEU A 32 11.54 2.97 -8.44
CA LEU A 32 10.56 2.70 -9.48
C LEU A 32 9.33 1.92 -9.02
N GLU A 33 9.45 1.02 -8.04
CA GLU A 33 8.30 0.29 -7.46
C GLU A 33 7.26 1.24 -6.86
N GLN A 34 7.68 2.44 -6.42
CA GLN A 34 6.74 3.46 -5.94
C GLN A 34 5.90 4.04 -7.08
N LEU A 35 6.45 4.06 -8.30
CA LEU A 35 5.77 4.53 -9.51
C LEU A 35 4.95 3.41 -10.19
N THR A 36 5.48 2.19 -10.28
CA THR A 36 4.80 1.06 -10.94
C THR A 36 3.77 0.39 -10.03
N GLY A 37 3.99 0.42 -8.71
CA GLY A 37 3.00 0.03 -7.70
C GLY A 37 1.93 1.11 -7.44
N PHE A 38 1.97 2.23 -8.16
CA PHE A 38 1.03 3.32 -8.01
C PHE A 38 -0.37 2.93 -8.52
N THR A 39 -1.25 2.53 -7.61
CA THR A 39 -2.64 2.17 -7.93
C THR A 39 -3.59 3.39 -8.01
N GLY A 40 -3.07 4.62 -8.07
CA GLY A 40 -3.89 5.85 -8.13
C GLY A 40 -4.63 6.21 -6.82
N SER A 41 -4.79 5.25 -5.92
CA SER A 41 -5.46 5.34 -4.61
C SER A 41 -5.08 4.11 -3.77
N SER A 42 -5.35 4.13 -2.47
CA SER A 42 -5.15 3.01 -1.51
C SER A 42 -6.00 1.74 -1.79
N GLY A 43 -6.44 1.52 -3.03
CA GLY A 43 -7.35 0.43 -3.42
C GLY A 43 -8.83 0.80 -3.31
N TYR A 44 -9.14 1.99 -2.78
CA TYR A 44 -10.48 2.54 -2.70
C TYR A 44 -10.57 3.69 -3.69
N GLY A 45 -11.01 3.39 -4.91
CA GLY A 45 -11.34 4.36 -5.97
C GLY A 45 -12.57 5.20 -5.64
N PHE A 46 -12.68 5.61 -4.38
CA PHE A 46 -13.77 6.34 -3.76
C PHE A 46 -13.75 7.81 -4.22
N PRO A 47 -14.90 8.51 -4.26
CA PRO A 47 -15.01 9.87 -4.75
C PRO A 47 -13.92 10.80 -4.22
N PHE A 48 -13.53 11.75 -5.06
CA PHE A 48 -12.50 12.75 -4.78
C PHE A 48 -11.05 12.23 -4.74
N SER A 49 -10.74 11.09 -5.38
CA SER A 49 -9.34 10.72 -5.68
C SER A 49 -8.81 11.45 -6.91
N MET A 50 -7.65 12.10 -6.83
CA MET A 50 -7.02 12.76 -7.98
C MET A 50 -5.89 11.90 -8.56
N ARG A 51 -6.25 10.80 -9.22
CA ARG A 51 -5.29 9.78 -9.69
C ARG A 51 -4.20 10.35 -10.59
N HIS A 52 -4.57 11.18 -11.55
CA HIS A 52 -3.62 11.77 -12.50
C HIS A 52 -2.68 12.77 -11.84
N TYR A 53 -3.19 13.60 -10.91
CA TYR A 53 -2.33 14.51 -10.14
C TYR A 53 -1.37 13.76 -9.23
N ASN A 54 -1.86 12.74 -8.52
CA ASN A 54 -1.04 11.90 -7.66
C ASN A 54 0.03 11.14 -8.45
N PHE A 55 -0.30 10.67 -9.66
CA PHE A 55 0.66 10.06 -10.59
C PHE A 55 1.73 11.08 -11.03
N TYR A 56 1.32 12.28 -11.42
CA TYR A 56 2.25 13.36 -11.75
C TYR A 56 3.20 13.70 -10.61
N LEU A 57 2.70 13.79 -9.37
CA LEU A 57 3.53 13.97 -8.18
C LEU A 57 4.49 12.79 -7.94
N ALA A 58 4.05 11.56 -8.20
CA ALA A 58 4.90 10.39 -8.12
C ALA A 58 6.04 10.44 -9.16
N CYS A 59 5.76 10.88 -10.39
CA CYS A 59 6.79 11.13 -11.41
C CYS A 59 7.81 12.17 -10.94
N LEU A 60 7.38 13.33 -10.42
CA LEU A 60 8.27 14.37 -9.91
C LEU A 60 9.18 13.88 -8.75
N ARG A 61 8.62 13.07 -7.85
CA ARG A 61 9.40 12.47 -6.75
C ARG A 61 10.40 11.44 -7.28
N THR A 62 9.97 10.59 -8.20
CA THR A 62 10.83 9.56 -8.82
C THR A 62 11.98 10.21 -9.58
N GLU A 63 11.72 11.27 -10.34
CA GLU A 63 12.77 12.03 -11.05
C GLU A 63 13.82 12.59 -10.10
N ARG A 64 13.38 13.22 -8.99
CA ARG A 64 14.29 13.74 -7.97
C ARG A 64 15.11 12.63 -7.32
N ASP A 65 14.45 11.58 -6.85
CA ASP A 65 15.10 10.45 -6.18
C ASP A 65 16.12 9.74 -7.09
N LEU A 66 15.82 9.62 -8.38
CA LEU A 66 16.74 9.06 -9.38
C LEU A 66 17.90 10.00 -9.69
N SER A 67 17.65 11.31 -9.76
CA SER A 67 18.72 12.30 -9.96
C SER A 67 19.69 12.37 -8.78
N ASP A 68 19.17 12.23 -7.55
CA ASP A 68 20.00 12.18 -6.35
C ASP A 68 20.84 10.89 -6.31
N LEU A 69 20.26 9.76 -6.75
CA LEU A 69 20.95 8.48 -6.83
C LEU A 69 22.00 8.46 -7.95
N SER A 70 21.69 9.02 -9.13
CA SER A 70 22.61 9.03 -10.27
C SER A 70 23.91 9.78 -9.97
N GLY A 71 23.85 10.84 -9.16
CA GLY A 71 25.04 11.58 -8.72
C GLY A 71 25.98 10.79 -7.79
N ARG A 72 25.60 9.59 -7.33
CA ARG A 72 26.35 8.76 -6.38
C ARG A 72 26.65 7.35 -6.88
N ILE A 73 26.17 7.03 -8.07
CA ILE A 73 26.39 5.75 -8.72
C ILE A 73 27.80 5.68 -9.29
N THR A 74 28.35 4.47 -9.24
CA THR A 74 29.68 4.13 -9.74
C THR A 74 29.61 3.25 -10.99
N SER A 75 28.61 2.37 -11.09
CA SER A 75 28.45 1.52 -12.27
C SER A 75 27.91 2.29 -13.47
N LYS A 76 28.66 2.24 -14.58
CA LYS A 76 28.24 2.80 -15.87
C LYS A 76 26.90 2.23 -16.34
N ARG A 77 26.69 0.92 -16.14
CA ARG A 77 25.46 0.22 -16.54
C ARG A 77 24.26 0.70 -15.75
N THR A 78 24.41 0.91 -14.43
CA THR A 78 23.33 1.49 -13.62
C THR A 78 23.03 2.93 -14.06
N GLY A 79 24.06 3.70 -14.38
CA GLY A 79 23.93 5.06 -14.93
C GLY A 79 23.13 5.10 -16.25
N GLU A 80 23.44 4.22 -17.21
CA GLU A 80 22.69 4.09 -18.47
C GLU A 80 21.22 3.68 -18.22
N TYR A 81 21.00 2.77 -17.27
CA TYR A 81 19.66 2.33 -16.89
C TYR A 81 18.83 3.48 -16.31
N ILE A 82 19.38 4.23 -15.35
CA ILE A 82 18.71 5.42 -14.77
C ILE A 82 18.45 6.47 -15.85
N SER A 83 19.41 6.73 -16.74
CA SER A 83 19.25 7.73 -17.80
C SER A 83 18.06 7.39 -18.69
N SER A 84 17.94 6.12 -19.10
CA SER A 84 16.80 5.63 -19.90
C SER A 84 15.45 5.83 -19.19
N ILE A 85 15.42 5.64 -17.87
CA ILE A 85 14.21 5.86 -17.05
C ILE A 85 13.89 7.35 -16.93
N MET A 86 14.90 8.18 -16.70
CA MET A 86 14.75 9.63 -16.59
C MET A 86 14.17 10.22 -17.88
N GLU A 87 14.62 9.77 -19.05
CA GLU A 87 14.04 10.19 -20.34
C GLU A 87 12.53 9.91 -20.43
N LEU A 88 12.08 8.75 -19.94
CA LEU A 88 10.65 8.40 -19.93
C LEU A 88 9.85 9.28 -18.94
N ILE A 89 10.41 9.54 -17.75
CA ILE A 89 9.76 10.38 -16.74
C ILE A 89 9.70 11.84 -17.22
N GLN A 90 10.75 12.32 -17.88
CA GLN A 90 10.85 13.69 -18.39
C GLN A 90 9.85 14.00 -19.51
N LYS A 91 9.38 13.00 -20.26
CA LYS A 91 8.24 13.19 -21.18
C LYS A 91 6.98 13.69 -20.44
N ILE A 92 6.85 13.35 -19.16
CA ILE A 92 5.74 13.78 -18.31
C ILE A 92 6.10 15.05 -17.55
N THR A 93 7.22 15.05 -16.83
CA THR A 93 7.57 16.15 -15.91
C THR A 93 8.11 17.40 -16.62
N GLY A 94 8.77 17.22 -17.76
CA GLY A 94 9.27 18.30 -18.61
C GLY A 94 8.22 18.91 -19.54
N SER A 95 7.05 18.27 -19.69
CA SER A 95 5.97 18.80 -20.51
C SER A 95 5.34 20.04 -19.87
N ILE A 96 5.42 21.18 -20.57
CA ILE A 96 4.87 22.47 -20.12
C ILE A 96 3.36 22.37 -19.86
N SER A 97 2.64 21.68 -20.74
CA SER A 97 1.18 21.52 -20.62
C SER A 97 0.80 20.65 -19.41
N ILE A 98 1.52 19.55 -19.19
CA ILE A 98 1.29 18.67 -18.02
C ILE A 98 1.64 19.39 -16.73
N LYS A 99 2.73 20.16 -16.71
CA LYS A 99 3.14 20.96 -15.56
C LYS A 99 2.12 22.03 -15.19
N ASP A 100 1.58 22.74 -16.16
CA ASP A 100 0.51 23.73 -15.95
C ASP A 100 -0.77 23.07 -15.38
N ILE A 101 -1.20 21.96 -15.98
CA ILE A 101 -2.34 21.18 -15.47
C ILE A 101 -2.06 20.64 -14.06
N GLY A 102 -0.85 20.14 -13.81
CA GLY A 102 -0.40 19.69 -12.50
C GLY A 102 -0.46 20.81 -11.46
N GLY A 103 -0.05 22.02 -11.81
CA GLY A 103 -0.19 23.22 -10.97
C GLY A 103 -1.63 23.54 -10.63
N LYS A 104 -2.52 23.56 -11.64
CA LYS A 104 -3.97 23.77 -11.47
C LYS A 104 -4.65 22.66 -10.66
N LEU A 105 -4.19 21.42 -10.79
CA LEU A 105 -4.68 20.29 -9.97
C LEU A 105 -4.15 20.38 -8.53
N GLY A 106 -2.95 20.93 -8.35
CA GLY A 106 -2.37 21.19 -7.04
C GLY A 106 -3.14 22.24 -6.25
N SER A 107 -3.57 23.32 -6.89
CA SER A 107 -4.38 24.37 -6.23
C SER A 107 -5.74 23.85 -5.77
N VAL A 108 -6.39 22.98 -6.55
CA VAL A 108 -7.70 22.39 -6.17
C VAL A 108 -7.58 21.23 -5.18
N ASN A 109 -6.39 20.67 -4.96
CA ASN A 109 -6.17 19.51 -4.07
C ASN A 109 -6.78 19.72 -2.68
N GLY A 110 -6.71 20.93 -2.15
CA GLY A 110 -7.29 21.28 -0.85
C GLY A 110 -8.79 20.93 -0.76
N ILE A 111 -9.56 21.24 -1.80
CA ILE A 111 -11.01 20.94 -1.85
C ILE A 111 -11.24 19.43 -1.77
N PHE A 112 -10.48 18.66 -2.56
CA PHE A 112 -10.60 17.20 -2.62
C PHE A 112 -10.19 16.54 -1.30
N GLN A 113 -9.11 17.01 -0.67
CA GLN A 113 -8.65 16.50 0.63
C GLN A 113 -9.64 16.83 1.75
N SER A 114 -10.23 18.03 1.76
CA SER A 114 -11.26 18.41 2.73
C SER A 114 -12.46 17.48 2.65
N MET A 115 -12.97 17.19 1.44
CA MET A 115 -14.04 16.22 1.27
C MET A 115 -13.63 14.83 1.75
N ARG A 116 -12.44 14.34 1.39
CA ARG A 116 -11.95 13.02 1.85
C ARG A 116 -11.88 12.91 3.36
N LYS A 117 -11.43 13.98 4.04
CA LYS A 117 -11.40 14.06 5.51
C LYS A 117 -12.80 14.05 6.11
N ALA A 118 -13.76 14.75 5.50
CA ALA A 118 -15.16 14.73 5.96
C ALA A 118 -15.79 13.34 5.83
N PHE A 119 -15.47 12.61 4.76
CA PHE A 119 -15.83 11.19 4.61
C PHE A 119 -15.02 10.23 5.49
N MET A 120 -14.14 10.73 6.35
CA MET A 120 -13.26 9.92 7.22
C MET A 120 -12.43 8.89 6.44
N ILE A 121 -12.08 9.20 5.18
CA ILE A 121 -11.33 8.26 4.33
C ILE A 121 -9.86 8.33 4.72
N PRO A 122 -9.23 7.22 5.13
CA PRO A 122 -7.84 7.22 5.50
C PRO A 122 -6.95 7.55 4.30
N ALA A 123 -5.88 8.30 4.55
CA ALA A 123 -4.89 8.66 3.52
C ALA A 123 -4.20 7.40 2.97
N ASN A 124 -3.86 6.47 3.85
CA ASN A 124 -3.26 5.17 3.56
C ASN A 124 -3.95 4.07 4.38
N GLY A 125 -4.08 2.87 3.84
CA GLY A 125 -4.66 1.72 4.55
C GLY A 125 -6.10 1.38 4.12
N ASN A 126 -6.77 0.58 4.94
CA ASN A 126 -8.14 0.14 4.68
C ASN A 126 -9.13 1.17 5.20
N LEU A 127 -10.26 1.37 4.50
CA LEU A 127 -11.46 1.92 5.14
C LEU A 127 -11.68 1.09 6.40
N SER A 128 -11.66 1.75 7.58
CA SER A 128 -11.72 1.04 8.85
C SER A 128 -12.95 0.13 8.85
N ASP A 129 -12.72 -1.17 9.00
CA ASP A 129 -13.80 -2.16 9.10
C ASP A 129 -14.61 -1.97 10.41
N ASP A 130 -14.08 -1.19 11.35
CA ASP A 130 -14.52 -1.09 12.75
C ASP A 130 -14.92 0.35 13.17
N MET A 131 -15.46 1.17 12.25
CA MET A 131 -16.10 2.42 12.67
C MET A 131 -17.44 2.10 13.36
N PRO A 132 -17.73 2.63 14.57
CA PRO A 132 -19.05 2.53 15.18
C PRO A 132 -20.09 3.14 14.22
N TYR A 133 -20.99 2.30 13.73
CA TYR A 133 -21.75 2.50 12.48
C TYR A 133 -22.92 3.50 12.54
N ALA A 134 -23.20 4.13 13.68
CA ALA A 134 -24.35 5.05 13.79
C ALA A 134 -23.93 6.52 13.84
N ASP A 135 -23.11 6.91 14.81
CA ASP A 135 -22.76 8.33 15.03
C ASP A 135 -21.77 8.87 14.00
N SER A 136 -20.96 7.99 13.40
CA SER A 136 -19.93 8.40 12.44
C SER A 136 -20.50 8.89 11.10
N ASP A 137 -21.66 8.38 10.70
CA ASP A 137 -22.30 8.71 9.43
C ASP A 137 -23.04 10.05 9.47
N VAL A 138 -23.72 10.35 10.59
CA VAL A 138 -24.32 11.67 10.84
C VAL A 138 -23.23 12.73 10.91
N GLN A 139 -22.15 12.46 11.65
CA GLN A 139 -21.00 13.36 11.71
C GLN A 139 -20.30 13.55 10.35
N ALA A 140 -20.17 12.50 9.54
CA ALA A 140 -19.59 12.61 8.21
C ALA A 140 -20.49 13.42 7.27
N HIS A 141 -21.82 13.23 7.35
CA HIS A 141 -22.80 14.00 6.58
C HIS A 141 -22.77 15.48 6.95
N GLU A 142 -22.79 15.81 8.24
CA GLU A 142 -22.67 17.18 8.76
C GLU A 142 -21.37 17.85 8.30
N LYS A 143 -20.23 17.16 8.43
CA LYS A 143 -18.93 17.67 7.97
C LYS A 143 -18.93 17.92 6.46
N CYS A 144 -19.53 17.04 5.67
CA CYS A 144 -19.64 17.25 4.23
C CYS A 144 -20.52 18.47 3.92
N ASN A 145 -21.66 18.62 4.59
CA ASN A 145 -22.56 19.76 4.39
C ASN A 145 -21.89 21.08 4.75
N LEU A 146 -21.14 21.15 5.86
CA LEU A 146 -20.35 22.34 6.22
C LEU A 146 -19.36 22.71 5.11
N ILE A 147 -18.62 21.74 4.57
CA ILE A 147 -17.69 21.99 3.46
C ILE A 147 -18.43 22.51 2.22
N ILE A 148 -19.59 21.94 1.89
CA ILE A 148 -20.40 22.39 0.75
C ILE A 148 -20.89 23.82 0.94
N GLU A 149 -21.32 24.21 2.15
CA GLU A 149 -21.70 25.59 2.44
C GLU A 149 -20.49 26.54 2.36
N HIS A 150 -19.32 26.14 2.86
CA HIS A 150 -18.09 26.89 2.68
C HIS A 150 -17.73 27.07 1.20
N LEU A 151 -17.89 26.03 0.37
CA LEU A 151 -17.64 26.11 -1.07
C LEU A 151 -18.61 27.07 -1.77
N LYS A 152 -19.88 27.14 -1.34
CA LYS A 152 -20.84 28.13 -1.88
C LYS A 152 -20.37 29.55 -1.60
N VAL A 153 -19.96 29.86 -0.37
CA VAL A 153 -19.42 31.19 -0.03
C VAL A 153 -18.16 31.45 -0.85
N TYR A 154 -17.26 30.46 -0.95
CA TYR A 154 -16.02 30.54 -1.69
C TYR A 154 -16.23 30.89 -3.18
N LEU A 155 -17.31 30.39 -3.81
CA LEU A 155 -17.64 30.71 -5.21
C LEU A 155 -17.93 32.20 -5.46
N HIS A 156 -18.32 32.97 -4.44
CA HIS A 156 -18.66 34.39 -4.56
C HIS A 156 -17.44 35.32 -4.43
N THR A 157 -16.26 34.79 -4.09
CA THR A 157 -15.07 35.59 -3.69
C THR A 157 -14.09 35.92 -4.83
N GLY A 158 -14.52 35.90 -6.10
CA GLY A 158 -13.64 36.30 -7.22
C GLY A 158 -12.43 35.38 -7.42
N ILE A 159 -12.68 34.07 -7.42
CA ILE A 159 -11.63 33.03 -7.48
C ILE A 159 -11.18 32.68 -8.91
N LEU A 160 -10.00 32.07 -9.01
CA LEU A 160 -9.45 31.53 -10.26
C LEU A 160 -10.43 30.53 -10.92
N MET A 161 -10.53 30.58 -12.24
CA MET A 161 -11.50 29.78 -13.03
C MET A 161 -11.44 28.28 -12.73
N HIS A 162 -10.24 27.70 -12.63
CA HIS A 162 -10.05 26.26 -12.36
C HIS A 162 -10.52 25.85 -10.95
N MET A 163 -10.40 26.75 -9.96
CA MET A 163 -10.92 26.54 -8.61
C MET A 163 -12.46 26.55 -8.62
N ASN A 164 -13.06 27.46 -9.40
CA ASN A 164 -14.51 27.56 -9.55
C ASN A 164 -15.09 26.28 -10.17
N ILE A 165 -14.47 25.78 -11.24
CA ILE A 165 -14.86 24.53 -11.91
C ILE A 165 -14.77 23.36 -10.93
N ALA A 166 -13.68 23.24 -10.17
CA ALA A 166 -13.50 22.17 -9.21
C ALA A 166 -14.55 22.23 -8.08
N ALA A 167 -14.78 23.39 -7.49
CA ALA A 167 -15.78 23.57 -6.44
C ALA A 167 -17.19 23.20 -6.93
N LYS A 168 -17.61 23.70 -8.11
CA LYS A 168 -18.90 23.34 -8.74
C LYS A 168 -19.01 21.84 -8.99
N THR A 169 -17.97 21.23 -9.55
CA THR A 169 -17.93 19.79 -9.83
C THR A 169 -18.09 18.97 -8.56
N VAL A 170 -17.38 19.34 -7.49
CA VAL A 170 -17.46 18.66 -6.20
C VAL A 170 -18.87 18.76 -5.62
N MET A 171 -19.46 19.96 -5.63
CA MET A 171 -20.81 20.20 -5.14
C MET A 171 -21.86 19.41 -5.92
N GLU A 172 -21.81 19.45 -7.24
CA GLU A 172 -22.74 18.71 -8.11
C GLU A 172 -22.64 17.20 -7.88
N ARG A 173 -21.42 16.66 -7.87
CA ARG A 173 -21.18 15.22 -7.68
C ARG A 173 -21.58 14.74 -6.30
N TYR A 174 -21.35 15.57 -5.27
CA TYR A 174 -21.80 15.30 -3.91
C TYR A 174 -23.33 15.25 -3.87
N ARG A 175 -24.02 16.32 -4.30
CA ARG A 175 -25.50 16.38 -4.30
C ARG A 175 -26.15 15.23 -5.05
N LYS A 176 -25.61 14.86 -6.22
CA LYS A 176 -26.11 13.74 -7.02
C LYS A 176 -26.01 12.39 -6.30
N ARG A 177 -25.01 12.21 -5.43
CA ARG A 177 -24.74 10.95 -4.73
C ARG A 177 -25.08 11.00 -3.24
N GLU A 178 -25.49 12.14 -2.70
CA GLU A 178 -25.77 12.37 -1.29
C GLU A 178 -26.73 11.30 -0.74
N ASN A 179 -27.87 11.11 -1.41
CA ASN A 179 -28.86 10.11 -1.01
C ASN A 179 -28.32 8.68 -1.07
N MET A 180 -27.42 8.37 -2.02
CA MET A 180 -26.83 7.02 -2.16
C MET A 180 -25.70 6.77 -1.15
N LEU A 181 -24.97 7.82 -0.79
CA LEU A 181 -23.89 7.79 0.20
C LEU A 181 -24.47 7.76 1.62
N PHE A 182 -25.59 8.45 1.83
CA PHE A 182 -26.19 8.66 3.13
C PHE A 182 -27.58 8.01 3.30
N VAL A 183 -27.92 6.97 2.52
CA VAL A 183 -29.21 6.26 2.65
C VAL A 183 -29.50 6.01 4.13
N ASN A 184 -30.66 6.51 4.58
CA ASN A 184 -31.07 6.45 5.96
C ASN A 184 -31.48 4.99 6.25
N ASN A 185 -30.58 4.25 6.88
CA ASN A 185 -30.83 2.91 7.35
C ASN A 185 -31.09 2.98 8.85
N SER A 186 -32.26 3.54 9.22
CA SER A 186 -32.68 3.72 10.61
C SER A 186 -32.61 2.43 11.42
N ASP A 187 -32.82 1.30 10.75
CA ASP A 187 -32.92 -0.01 11.37
C ASP A 187 -31.58 -0.78 11.32
N HIS A 188 -30.52 -0.16 10.78
CA HIS A 188 -29.19 -0.74 10.61
C HIS A 188 -29.15 -2.07 9.83
N THR A 189 -30.17 -2.40 9.05
CA THR A 189 -30.33 -3.68 8.34
C THR A 189 -29.45 -3.80 7.08
N ILE A 190 -29.19 -2.68 6.38
CA ILE A 190 -28.37 -2.64 5.16
C ILE A 190 -27.00 -1.95 5.41
N PRO A 191 -25.89 -2.71 5.47
CA PRO A 191 -24.57 -2.11 5.62
C PRO A 191 -24.17 -1.28 4.38
N ARG A 192 -23.67 -0.04 4.59
CA ARG A 192 -23.22 0.88 3.53
C ARG A 192 -22.03 0.29 2.75
N THR A 193 -22.31 -0.28 1.58
CA THR A 193 -21.36 -0.60 0.49
C THR A 193 -20.04 -1.26 0.89
N ASN A 194 -20.14 -2.52 1.32
CA ASN A 194 -19.39 -3.68 0.84
C ASN A 194 -19.88 -4.80 1.76
N ASN A 195 -20.75 -5.65 1.20
CA ASN A 195 -21.46 -6.74 1.87
C ASN A 195 -20.66 -7.33 3.03
N GLY A 196 -21.31 -7.66 4.15
CA GLY A 196 -20.72 -8.58 5.13
C GLY A 196 -20.12 -9.82 4.43
N MET A 197 -20.79 -10.29 3.37
CA MET A 197 -20.30 -11.31 2.43
C MET A 197 -19.04 -10.91 1.64
N GLU A 198 -18.96 -9.69 1.13
CA GLU A 198 -17.74 -9.25 0.43
C GLU A 198 -16.57 -9.07 1.40
N ARG A 199 -16.80 -8.52 2.59
CA ARG A 199 -15.81 -8.44 3.67
C ARG A 199 -15.34 -9.84 4.07
N PHE A 200 -16.27 -10.79 4.22
CA PHE A 200 -16.01 -12.20 4.46
C PHE A 200 -15.13 -12.81 3.36
N PHE A 201 -15.56 -12.73 2.09
CA PHE A 201 -14.80 -13.27 0.97
C PHE A 201 -13.46 -12.54 0.78
N ARG A 202 -13.35 -11.26 1.14
CA ARG A 202 -12.09 -10.51 1.08
C ARG A 202 -11.09 -10.98 2.14
N LYS A 203 -11.52 -11.22 3.38
CA LYS A 203 -10.66 -11.79 4.44
C LYS A 203 -10.14 -13.17 4.05
N ILE A 204 -11.01 -14.02 3.52
CA ILE A 204 -10.64 -15.37 3.07
C ILE A 204 -9.70 -15.31 1.85
N ARG A 205 -10.04 -14.54 0.81
CA ARG A 205 -9.15 -14.31 -0.36
C ARG A 205 -7.77 -13.83 0.06
N ARG A 206 -7.70 -12.87 0.99
CA ARG A 206 -6.42 -12.31 1.46
C ARG A 206 -5.60 -13.35 2.21
N ASN A 207 -6.22 -14.16 3.06
CA ASN A 207 -5.52 -15.23 3.78
C ASN A 207 -5.01 -16.32 2.85
N ILE A 208 -5.81 -16.73 1.85
CA ILE A 208 -5.37 -17.70 0.85
C ILE A 208 -4.21 -17.11 0.03
N ARG A 209 -4.36 -15.89 -0.52
CA ARG A 209 -3.29 -15.25 -1.30
C ARG A 209 -2.00 -15.08 -0.50
N LYS A 210 -2.07 -14.72 0.79
CA LYS A 210 -0.89 -14.63 1.66
C LYS A 210 -0.19 -15.98 1.85
N ARG A 211 -0.94 -17.08 1.87
CA ARG A 211 -0.42 -18.44 2.10
C ARG A 211 0.05 -19.13 0.83
N THR A 212 -0.59 -18.87 -0.31
CA THR A 212 -0.37 -19.63 -1.55
C THR A 212 0.21 -18.78 -2.69
N GLY A 213 0.22 -17.45 -2.59
CA GLY A 213 0.65 -16.56 -3.67
C GLY A 213 -0.30 -16.46 -4.87
N SER A 214 -1.34 -17.30 -4.93
CA SER A 214 -2.23 -17.37 -6.09
C SER A 214 -3.24 -16.20 -6.14
N SER A 215 -3.31 -15.53 -7.29
CA SER A 215 -4.32 -14.51 -7.59
C SER A 215 -5.71 -15.09 -7.85
N ASP A 216 -5.77 -16.36 -8.26
CA ASP A 216 -6.98 -17.04 -8.77
C ASP A 216 -7.86 -17.62 -7.66
N ALA A 217 -7.41 -17.50 -6.40
CA ALA A 217 -8.20 -17.81 -5.21
C ALA A 217 -9.58 -17.14 -5.22
N GLY A 218 -9.73 -15.99 -5.88
CA GLY A 218 -11.02 -15.33 -6.07
C GLY A 218 -12.02 -16.16 -6.90
N ASN A 219 -11.58 -16.75 -8.01
CA ASN A 219 -12.44 -17.60 -8.84
C ASN A 219 -12.77 -18.91 -8.14
N ILE A 220 -11.79 -19.52 -7.47
CA ILE A 220 -12.00 -20.78 -6.72
C ILE A 220 -12.99 -20.58 -5.58
N LEU A 221 -12.90 -19.47 -4.83
CA LEU A 221 -13.83 -19.16 -3.74
C LEU A 221 -15.24 -18.84 -4.23
N SER A 222 -15.37 -18.12 -5.36
CA SER A 222 -16.66 -17.89 -6.00
C SER A 222 -17.31 -19.18 -6.50
N GLN A 223 -16.52 -20.13 -6.98
CA GLN A 223 -17.01 -21.46 -7.42
C GLN A 223 -17.23 -22.44 -6.25
N SER A 224 -16.60 -22.22 -5.09
CA SER A 224 -16.62 -23.13 -3.93
C SER A 224 -17.26 -22.50 -2.69
N GLY A 225 -18.19 -21.55 -2.88
CA GLY A 225 -18.76 -20.74 -1.80
C GLY A 225 -19.29 -21.56 -0.61
N GLU A 226 -19.95 -22.68 -0.88
CA GLU A 226 -20.50 -23.60 0.13
C GLU A 226 -19.42 -24.28 0.99
N LYS A 227 -18.32 -24.74 0.36
CA LYS A 227 -17.19 -25.36 1.08
C LYS A 227 -16.49 -24.37 2.00
N THR A 228 -16.55 -23.09 1.68
CA THR A 228 -15.94 -22.01 2.46
C THR A 228 -16.75 -21.67 3.71
N ALA A 229 -18.09 -21.79 3.64
CA ALA A 229 -18.97 -21.64 4.79
C ALA A 229 -18.72 -22.74 5.84
N LEU A 230 -18.42 -23.97 5.41
CA LEU A 230 -18.03 -25.08 6.30
C LEU A 230 -16.79 -24.77 7.14
N PHE A 231 -15.80 -24.05 6.59
CA PHE A 231 -14.60 -23.66 7.35
C PHE A 231 -14.88 -22.64 8.45
N GLN A 232 -15.93 -21.82 8.34
CA GLN A 232 -16.32 -20.91 9.42
C GLN A 232 -17.18 -21.58 10.48
N ASN A 233 -17.91 -22.63 10.11
CA ASN A 233 -18.59 -23.45 11.10
C ASN A 233 -17.60 -24.09 12.08
N LEU A 234 -16.32 -24.25 11.71
CA LEU A 234 -15.25 -24.62 12.64
C LEU A 234 -14.98 -23.60 13.76
N GLY A 235 -15.47 -22.36 13.63
CA GLY A 235 -15.44 -21.35 14.70
C GLY A 235 -16.66 -21.39 15.63
N ASN A 236 -17.66 -22.23 15.32
CA ASN A 236 -18.84 -22.44 16.15
C ASN A 236 -18.64 -23.71 17.00
N SER A 237 -18.55 -23.55 18.32
CA SER A 237 -18.34 -24.67 19.25
C SER A 237 -19.38 -25.78 19.09
N ARG A 238 -20.65 -25.42 18.87
CA ARG A 238 -21.74 -26.37 18.66
C ARG A 238 -21.58 -27.18 17.37
N TYR A 239 -21.07 -26.56 16.31
CA TYR A 239 -20.78 -27.29 15.07
C TYR A 239 -19.58 -28.22 15.24
N LEU A 240 -18.53 -27.78 15.93
CA LEU A 240 -17.37 -28.63 16.25
C LEU A 240 -17.82 -29.87 17.04
N GLN A 241 -18.66 -29.69 18.04
CA GLN A 241 -19.22 -30.78 18.84
C GLN A 241 -20.04 -31.76 17.98
N VAL A 242 -20.93 -31.26 17.12
CA VAL A 242 -21.82 -32.09 16.31
C VAL A 242 -21.06 -32.85 15.21
N VAL A 243 -20.07 -32.22 14.57
CA VAL A 243 -19.40 -32.80 13.40
C VAL A 243 -18.12 -33.56 13.77
N PHE A 244 -17.36 -33.06 14.74
CA PHE A 244 -16.07 -33.62 15.15
C PHE A 244 -16.11 -34.30 16.52
N GLY A 245 -17.26 -34.28 17.22
CA GLY A 245 -17.41 -34.90 18.55
C GLY A 245 -16.65 -34.18 19.65
N THR A 246 -16.08 -33.00 19.37
CA THR A 246 -15.26 -32.24 20.31
C THR A 246 -15.43 -30.74 20.07
N GLU A 247 -15.49 -29.96 21.14
CA GLU A 247 -15.48 -28.49 21.07
C GLU A 247 -14.05 -27.93 21.00
N ASN A 248 -13.03 -28.78 21.21
CA ASN A 248 -11.65 -28.35 21.27
C ASN A 248 -11.08 -28.12 19.87
N THR A 249 -10.88 -26.85 19.54
CA THR A 249 -10.35 -26.37 18.26
C THR A 249 -8.91 -26.84 18.01
N GLU A 250 -8.11 -27.04 19.06
CA GLU A 250 -6.72 -27.51 18.96
C GLU A 250 -6.66 -28.99 18.57
N ALA A 251 -7.55 -29.82 19.14
CA ALA A 251 -7.64 -31.24 18.79
C ALA A 251 -7.98 -31.42 17.30
N VAL A 252 -8.92 -30.61 16.79
CA VAL A 252 -9.27 -30.58 15.36
C VAL A 252 -8.10 -30.08 14.51
N ALA A 253 -7.39 -29.04 14.94
CA ALA A 253 -6.22 -28.51 14.24
C ALA A 253 -5.08 -29.53 14.11
N LEU A 254 -4.84 -30.36 15.14
CA LEU A 254 -3.84 -31.44 15.12
C LEU A 254 -4.16 -32.51 14.08
N VAL A 255 -5.43 -32.85 13.88
CA VAL A 255 -5.86 -33.77 12.83
C VAL A 255 -5.57 -33.18 11.45
N PHE A 256 -5.87 -31.91 11.22
CA PHE A 256 -5.54 -31.23 9.95
C PHE A 256 -4.03 -31.05 9.74
N ALA A 257 -3.26 -30.86 10.82
CA ALA A 257 -1.80 -30.73 10.76
C ALA A 257 -1.14 -32.01 10.25
N LYS A 258 -1.66 -33.20 10.60
CA LYS A 258 -1.19 -34.50 10.07
C LYS A 258 -1.31 -34.62 8.54
N TYR A 259 -2.21 -33.86 7.91
CA TYR A 259 -2.42 -33.88 6.46
C TYR A 259 -1.73 -32.74 5.69
N ARG A 260 -1.04 -31.82 6.38
CA ARG A 260 -0.27 -30.76 5.71
C ARG A 260 1.14 -31.26 5.34
N ARG A 261 1.48 -31.18 4.05
CA ARG A 261 2.89 -31.23 3.62
C ARG A 261 3.63 -29.98 4.14
N PRO A 262 4.88 -30.10 4.61
CA PRO A 262 5.67 -28.94 5.03
C PRO A 262 5.90 -28.02 3.82
N PHE A 263 5.52 -26.75 3.94
CA PHE A 263 5.78 -25.75 2.91
C PHE A 263 7.15 -25.09 3.16
N ARG A 264 7.84 -24.80 2.04
CA ARG A 264 9.22 -24.31 1.86
C ARG A 264 9.75 -23.31 2.89
N ASN A 265 11.09 -23.38 3.07
CA ASN A 265 11.98 -22.48 3.83
C ASN A 265 11.48 -21.04 3.94
N SER A 266 11.61 -20.47 5.14
CA SER A 266 11.30 -19.08 5.48
C SER A 266 12.15 -18.11 4.67
N GLY A 267 11.72 -17.77 3.46
CA GLY A 267 12.25 -16.63 2.73
C GLY A 267 11.94 -15.33 3.49
N ARG A 268 12.83 -14.34 3.38
CA ARG A 268 12.64 -13.00 3.97
C ARG A 268 11.26 -12.44 3.58
N THR A 269 10.61 -11.82 4.53
CA THR A 269 9.34 -11.13 4.27
C THR A 269 9.59 -9.91 3.40
N ARG A 270 8.58 -9.51 2.60
CA ARG A 270 8.66 -8.28 1.79
C ARG A 270 9.01 -7.04 2.63
N LYS A 271 8.57 -6.99 3.89
CA LYS A 271 8.86 -5.88 4.81
C LYS A 271 10.36 -5.82 5.13
N GLU A 272 10.96 -6.97 5.43
CA GLU A 272 12.41 -7.09 5.69
C GLU A 272 13.22 -6.77 4.43
N THR A 273 12.84 -7.31 3.26
CA THR A 273 13.49 -6.98 1.99
C THR A 273 13.48 -5.48 1.71
N ILE A 274 12.33 -4.82 1.88
CA ILE A 274 12.25 -3.36 1.69
C ILE A 274 13.12 -2.63 2.71
N GLY A 275 13.13 -3.05 3.98
CA GLY A 275 13.96 -2.45 5.03
C GLY A 275 15.44 -2.45 4.66
N LEU A 276 15.96 -3.61 4.24
CA LEU A 276 17.34 -3.78 3.82
C LEU A 276 17.68 -2.94 2.59
N VAL A 277 16.79 -2.87 1.59
CA VAL A 277 17.06 -2.03 0.40
C VAL A 277 17.09 -0.53 0.75
N GLU A 278 16.25 -0.06 1.66
CA GLU A 278 16.29 1.34 2.12
C GLU A 278 17.55 1.63 2.96
N GLU A 279 18.02 0.67 3.75
CA GLU A 279 19.31 0.75 4.45
C GLU A 279 20.47 0.80 3.46
N GLY A 280 20.44 -0.06 2.45
CA GLY A 280 21.41 0.00 1.37
C GLY A 280 21.41 1.35 0.65
N ARG A 281 20.24 1.89 0.31
CA ARG A 281 20.13 3.23 -0.26
C ARG A 281 20.80 4.28 0.64
N LYS A 282 20.58 4.25 1.96
CA LYS A 282 21.26 5.16 2.89
C LYS A 282 22.77 5.02 2.86
N ASN A 283 23.27 3.78 2.78
CA ASN A 283 24.71 3.53 2.74
C ASN A 283 25.36 4.09 1.46
N ILE A 284 24.68 4.00 0.31
CA ILE A 284 25.10 4.67 -0.93
C ILE A 284 25.05 6.20 -0.79
N MET A 285 23.97 6.72 -0.21
CA MET A 285 23.78 8.16 0.00
C MET A 285 24.75 8.76 1.03
N ASN A 286 25.31 7.97 1.94
CA ASN A 286 26.28 8.44 2.94
C ASN A 286 27.73 8.05 2.59
N GLN A 287 27.95 7.35 1.47
CA GLN A 287 29.25 6.74 1.12
C GLN A 287 29.83 5.87 2.25
N SER A 288 28.96 5.27 3.07
CA SER A 288 29.34 4.53 4.27
C SER A 288 29.38 3.01 4.07
N ALA A 289 29.08 2.52 2.87
CA ALA A 289 29.16 1.10 2.56
C ALA A 289 30.63 0.66 2.50
N SER A 290 31.06 -0.16 3.47
CA SER A 290 32.31 -0.91 3.36
C SER A 290 32.16 -1.95 2.23
N GLU A 291 33.09 -1.94 1.28
CA GLU A 291 33.19 -3.00 0.25
C GLU A 291 33.79 -4.29 0.84
N ASN A 292 34.34 -4.21 2.06
CA ASN A 292 34.97 -5.33 2.73
C ASN A 292 34.05 -5.94 3.80
N PRO A 293 33.83 -7.27 3.77
CA PRO A 293 33.11 -7.99 4.83
C PRO A 293 33.79 -7.96 6.21
N TYR A 294 35.05 -7.57 6.31
CA TYR A 294 35.75 -7.47 7.60
C TYR A 294 35.58 -6.08 8.22
N THR A 295 34.37 -5.78 8.71
CA THR A 295 34.14 -4.57 9.54
C THR A 295 34.39 -4.87 11.01
N ASP A 296 34.84 -3.87 11.77
CA ASP A 296 35.08 -3.99 13.22
C ASP A 296 33.79 -4.44 13.95
N GLU A 297 32.62 -3.98 13.49
CA GLU A 297 31.32 -4.40 14.02
C GLU A 297 31.02 -5.89 13.76
N LEU A 298 31.33 -6.42 12.57
CA LEU A 298 31.20 -7.85 12.27
C LEU A 298 32.15 -8.69 13.13
N PHE A 299 33.37 -8.20 13.32
CA PHE A 299 34.37 -8.85 14.17
C PHE A 299 33.92 -8.87 15.64
N GLU A 300 33.40 -7.76 16.16
CA GLU A 300 32.81 -7.68 17.50
C GLU A 300 31.58 -8.58 17.65
N ARG A 301 30.69 -8.63 16.65
CA ARG A 301 29.49 -9.47 16.67
C ARG A 301 29.85 -10.96 16.64
N ALA A 302 30.80 -11.36 15.80
CA ALA A 302 31.34 -12.71 15.77
C ALA A 302 32.01 -13.09 17.10
N ASN A 303 32.76 -12.17 17.71
CA ASN A 303 33.35 -12.36 19.03
C ASN A 303 32.30 -12.50 20.13
N LYS A 304 31.22 -11.70 20.10
CA LYS A 304 30.09 -11.83 21.06
C LYS A 304 29.38 -13.17 20.94
N ILE A 305 29.14 -13.66 19.72
CA ILE A 305 28.53 -14.99 19.49
C ILE A 305 29.46 -16.09 20.01
N ARG A 306 30.76 -15.99 19.73
CA ARG A 306 31.77 -16.96 20.19
C ARG A 306 31.90 -16.98 21.71
N MET A 307 31.86 -15.82 22.37
CA MET A 307 31.89 -15.69 23.83
C MET A 307 30.58 -16.13 24.49
N GLY A 308 29.43 -15.95 23.84
CA GLY A 308 28.11 -16.37 24.34
C GLY A 308 27.80 -17.86 24.15
N SER A 309 28.58 -18.57 23.33
CA SER A 309 28.43 -20.02 23.07
C SER A 309 29.30 -20.89 23.98
N GLN A 310 30.01 -20.28 24.95
CA GLN A 310 30.88 -20.95 25.93
C GLN A 310 30.24 -21.06 27.34
N VAL A 311 28.92 -20.96 27.46
CA VAL A 311 28.18 -21.19 28.73
C VAL A 311 27.22 -22.35 28.58
#